data_AF-A0A645E5X6-F1
#
_entry.id   AF-A0A645E5X6-F1
#
_cell.length_a   1.000
_cell.length_b   1.000
_cell.length_c   1.000
_cell.angle_alpha   90.00
_cell.angle_beta   90.00
_cell.angle_gamma   90.00
#
_symmetry.space_group_name_H-M   'P 1'
#
loop_
_entity.id
_entity.type
_entity.pdbx_description
1 polymer ?
#
loop_
_entity_poly.entity_id
_entity_poly.type
_entity_poly.pdbx_seq_one_letter_code
_entity_poly.pdbx_strand_id
1 'polypeptide(L)'
;MHVFPNVPLVIELPVRLEGLAAGVKSGGKLSLDLRKLKVKALAEKLPQELVVNVEDLELGKSIQVGELNFEGLELLTPKNAVVCRVQLTRAARGAAAKAQ
;
A
#
# COMPACT_ATOMS: atom_id res chain seq x y z
N MET A 1 4.73 -23.14 22.66
CA MET A 1 5.37 -21.95 22.05
C MET A 1 5.32 -20.84 23.10
N HIS A 2 6.45 -20.53 23.76
CA HIS A 2 6.50 -19.46 24.76
C HIS A 2 6.75 -18.14 24.04
N VAL A 3 5.75 -17.25 24.03
CA VAL A 3 5.90 -15.88 23.54
C VAL A 3 6.32 -15.03 24.74
N PHE A 4 7.53 -14.45 24.69
CA PHE A 4 8.00 -13.51 25.70
C PHE A 4 7.35 -12.14 25.42
N PRO A 5 6.63 -11.53 26.39
CA PRO A 5 5.75 -10.38 26.15
C PRO A 5 6.45 -9.09 25.71
N ASN A 6 7.77 -8.98 25.86
CA ASN A 6 8.52 -7.74 25.60
C ASN A 6 9.50 -7.80 24.43
N VAL A 7 9.43 -8.85 23.58
CA VAL A 7 10.33 -8.94 22.42
C VAL A 7 9.57 -8.55 21.15
N PRO A 8 10.03 -7.53 20.40
CA PRO A 8 9.44 -7.21 19.10
C PRO A 8 9.66 -8.37 18.14
N LEU A 9 8.58 -8.79 17.48
CA LEU A 9 8.59 -9.88 16.51
C LEU A 9 8.58 -9.31 15.10
N VAL A 10 9.30 -9.97 14.20
CA VAL A 10 9.29 -9.65 12.78
C VAL A 10 8.36 -10.61 12.07
N ILE A 11 7.32 -10.11 11.42
CA ILE A 11 6.34 -10.92 10.70
C ILE A 11 5.98 -10.27 9.36
N GLU A 12 5.55 -11.08 8.41
CA GLU A 12 5.02 -10.63 7.13
C GLU A 12 3.49 -10.51 7.22
N LEU A 13 2.98 -9.29 7.11
CA LEU A 13 1.55 -9.03 7.07
C LEU A 13 1.07 -8.77 5.65
N PRO A 14 -0.12 -9.28 5.27
CA PRO A 14 -0.72 -8.96 3.99
C PRO A 14 -1.18 -7.50 3.93
N VAL A 15 -1.13 -6.92 2.73
CA VAL A 15 -1.62 -5.57 2.46
C VAL A 15 -2.99 -5.64 1.79
N ARG A 16 -3.94 -4.87 2.31
CA ARG A 16 -5.26 -4.64 1.72
C ARG A 16 -5.36 -3.20 1.25
N LEU A 17 -5.85 -3.01 0.03
CA LEU A 17 -6.17 -1.69 -0.50
C LEU A 17 -7.64 -1.39 -0.20
N GLU A 18 -7.91 -0.21 0.35
CA GLU A 18 -9.26 0.26 0.66
C GLU A 18 -9.59 1.51 -0.16
N GLY A 19 -10.83 1.58 -0.64
CA GLY A 19 -11.33 2.68 -1.46
C GLY A 19 -11.12 2.50 -2.97
N LEU A 20 -11.70 3.43 -3.74
CA LEU A 20 -11.61 3.47 -5.20
C LEU A 20 -10.77 4.66 -5.64
N ALA A 21 -9.53 4.38 -6.05
CA ALA A 21 -8.57 5.38 -6.49
C ALA A 21 -9.12 6.30 -7.59
N ALA A 22 -8.89 7.60 -7.46
CA ALA A 22 -9.23 8.62 -8.46
C ALA A 22 -8.67 8.25 -9.85
N GLY A 23 -7.43 7.76 -9.90
CA GLY A 23 -6.81 7.30 -11.14
C GLY A 23 -7.52 6.09 -11.76
N VAL A 24 -8.13 5.21 -10.96
CA VAL A 24 -8.96 4.10 -11.49
C VAL A 24 -10.27 4.63 -12.07
N LYS A 25 -10.90 5.62 -11.42
CA LYS A 25 -12.10 6.30 -11.96
C LYS A 25 -11.79 6.96 -13.31
N SER A 26 -10.58 7.48 -13.50
CA SER A 26 -10.09 8.04 -14.77
C SER A 26 -9.67 7.00 -15.82
N GLY A 27 -9.95 5.70 -15.60
CA GLY A 27 -9.62 4.62 -16.53
C GLY A 27 -8.23 3.99 -16.35
N GLY A 28 -7.53 4.33 -15.27
CA GLY A 28 -6.29 3.67 -14.86
C GLY A 28 -6.51 2.27 -14.30
N LYS A 29 -5.42 1.52 -14.15
CA LYS A 29 -5.45 0.18 -13.55
C LYS A 29 -4.66 0.20 -12.25
N LEU A 30 -5.30 -0.11 -11.13
CA LEU A 30 -4.62 -0.30 -9.86
C LEU A 30 -3.80 -1.59 -9.89
N SER A 31 -2.52 -1.49 -9.56
CA SER A 31 -1.57 -2.60 -9.43
C SER A 31 -1.10 -2.65 -7.98
N LEU A 32 -1.21 -3.83 -7.37
CA LEU A 32 -0.62 -4.14 -6.08
C LEU A 32 0.72 -4.83 -6.35
N ASP A 33 1.81 -4.08 -6.18
CA ASP A 33 3.16 -4.56 -6.50
C ASP A 33 3.74 -5.35 -5.31
N LEU A 34 3.47 -4.91 -4.07
CA LEU A 34 3.81 -5.64 -2.84
C LEU A 34 2.54 -6.12 -2.13
N ARG A 35 2.35 -7.44 -2.10
CA ARG A 35 1.20 -8.07 -1.42
C ARG A 35 1.40 -8.26 0.08
N LYS A 36 2.66 -8.21 0.53
CA LYS A 36 3.06 -8.42 1.92
C LYS A 36 4.12 -7.39 2.30
N LEU A 37 4.10 -6.93 3.55
CA LEU A 37 5.14 -6.08 4.11
C LEU A 37 5.74 -6.73 5.35
N LYS A 38 7.07 -6.63 5.48
CA LYS A 38 7.78 -7.02 6.70
C LYS A 38 7.66 -5.90 7.71
N VAL A 39 7.01 -6.21 8.82
CA VAL A 39 6.86 -5.28 9.94
C VAL A 39 7.49 -5.88 11.18
N LYS A 40 7.98 -5.00 12.05
CA LYS A 40 8.49 -5.33 13.37
C LYS A 40 7.64 -4.62 14.40
N ALA A 41 7.02 -5.39 15.29
CA ALA A 41 6.13 -4.86 16.29
C ALA A 41 6.01 -5.80 17.49
N LEU A 42 5.45 -5.28 18.57
CA LEU A 42 5.04 -6.11 19.71
C LEU A 42 3.82 -6.94 19.34
N ALA A 43 3.68 -8.13 19.95
CA ALA A 43 2.58 -9.04 19.69
C ALA A 43 1.19 -8.38 19.89
N GLU A 44 1.09 -7.46 20.85
CA GLU A 44 -0.15 -6.71 21.15
C GLU A 44 -0.51 -5.66 20.10
N LYS A 45 0.46 -5.21 19.30
CA LYS A 45 0.29 -4.15 18.29
C LYS A 45 0.22 -4.68 16.87
N LEU A 46 0.33 -6.00 16.67
CA LEU A 46 0.28 -6.61 15.34
C LEU A 46 -1.16 -6.64 14.79
N PRO A 47 -1.46 -5.89 13.72
CA PRO A 47 -2.75 -6.03 13.04
C PRO A 47 -2.79 -7.33 12.23
N GLN A 48 -3.99 -7.80 11.91
CA GLN A 48 -4.15 -8.94 10.99
C GLN A 48 -3.78 -8.57 9.54
N GLU A 49 -4.10 -7.35 9.11
CA GLU A 49 -3.88 -6.87 7.75
C GLU A 49 -3.49 -5.39 7.77
N LEU A 50 -2.66 -4.98 6.81
CA LEU A 50 -2.27 -3.58 6.63
C LEU A 50 -3.19 -2.92 5.61
N VAL A 51 -4.08 -2.05 6.08
CA VAL A 51 -5.02 -1.33 5.23
C VAL A 51 -4.37 -0.05 4.71
N VAL A 52 -4.39 0.12 3.39
CA VAL A 52 -3.86 1.30 2.69
C VAL A 52 -4.99 1.95 1.91
N ASN A 53 -5.33 3.19 2.28
CA ASN A 53 -6.31 3.98 1.54
C ASN A 53 -5.69 4.43 0.21
N VAL A 54 -6.38 4.16 -0.90
CA VAL A 54 -5.96 4.54 -2.25
C VAL A 54 -6.88 5.56 -2.92
N GLU A 55 -7.86 6.14 -2.24
CA GLU A 55 -8.89 7.02 -2.84
C GLU A 55 -8.29 8.22 -3.57
N ASP A 56 -7.29 8.86 -2.96
CA ASP A 56 -6.60 10.02 -3.52
C ASP A 56 -5.48 9.65 -4.52
N LEU A 57 -5.32 8.36 -4.82
CA LEU A 57 -4.27 7.89 -5.72
C LEU A 57 -4.62 8.23 -7.18
N GLU A 58 -3.95 9.24 -7.71
CA GLU A 58 -4.12 9.69 -9.10
C GLU A 58 -3.47 8.76 -10.13
N LEU A 59 -3.82 8.99 -11.39
CA LEU A 59 -3.30 8.27 -12.54
C LEU A 59 -1.77 8.46 -12.65
N GLY A 60 -1.02 7.35 -12.68
CA GLY A 60 0.45 7.38 -12.78
C GLY A 60 1.18 7.62 -11.45
N LYS A 61 0.46 7.83 -10.35
CA LYS A 61 1.04 7.92 -9.00
C LYS A 61 1.18 6.53 -8.35
N SER A 62 2.04 6.46 -7.35
CA SER A 62 2.34 5.27 -6.57
C SER A 62 2.47 5.61 -5.10
N ILE A 63 2.06 4.70 -4.22
CA ILE A 63 2.27 4.81 -2.77
C ILE A 63 3.50 3.99 -2.41
N GLN A 64 4.48 4.64 -1.77
CA GLN A 64 5.69 3.99 -1.28
C GLN A 64 5.56 3.61 0.19
N VAL A 65 6.36 2.64 0.63
CA VAL A 65 6.41 2.22 2.05
C VAL A 65 6.75 3.39 2.97
N GLY A 66 7.61 4.33 2.53
CA GLY A 66 7.97 5.51 3.30
C GLY A 66 6.84 6.51 3.52
N GLU A 67 5.76 6.44 2.73
CA GLU A 67 4.56 7.27 2.87
C GLU A 67 3.52 6.61 3.81
N LEU A 68 3.71 5.34 4.16
CA LEU A 68 2.84 4.61 5.07
C LEU A 68 3.31 4.77 6.51
N ASN A 69 2.45 5.35 7.35
CA ASN A 69 2.70 5.46 8.78
C ASN A 69 1.65 4.65 9.54
N PHE A 70 2.11 3.65 10.29
CA PHE A 70 1.26 2.84 11.16
C PHE A 70 1.73 2.99 12.61
N GLU A 71 0.81 3.28 13.52
CA GLU A 71 1.13 3.56 14.91
C GLU A 71 1.59 2.30 15.64
N GLY A 72 2.79 2.32 16.23
CA GLY A 72 3.35 1.18 16.96
C GLY A 72 3.91 0.04 16.08
N LEU A 73 4.07 0.25 14.77
CA LEU A 73 4.69 -0.68 13.84
C LEU A 73 5.95 -0.07 13.23
N GLU A 74 7.03 -0.85 13.14
CA GLU A 74 8.25 -0.49 12.43
C GLU A 74 8.30 -1.23 11.09
N LEU A 75 8.28 -0.49 9.97
CA LEU A 75 8.37 -1.07 8.63
C LEU A 75 9.83 -1.41 8.32
N LEU A 76 10.14 -2.70 8.15
CA LEU A 76 11.47 -3.17 7.77
C LEU A 76 11.67 -3.21 6.24
N THR A 77 10.57 -3.15 5.48
CA THR A 77 10.63 -3.03 4.02
C THR A 77 11.28 -1.69 3.64
N PRO A 78 12.12 -1.64 2.57
CA PRO A 78 12.74 -0.39 2.13
C PRO A 78 11.72 0.72 1.85
N LYS A 79 12.00 1.94 2.32
CA LYS A 79 11.07 3.09 2.19
C LYS A 79 10.74 3.46 0.75
N ASN A 80 11.66 3.22 -0.18
CA ASN A 80 11.49 3.45 -1.62
C ASN A 80 10.73 2.35 -2.35
N ALA A 81 10.37 1.26 -1.66
CA ALA A 81 9.62 0.18 -2.27
C ALA A 81 8.17 0.63 -2.52
N VAL A 82 7.65 0.32 -3.69
CA VAL A 82 6.29 0.69 -4.11
C VAL A 82 5.31 -0.39 -3.64
N VAL A 83 4.30 0.02 -2.86
CA VAL A 83 3.26 -0.89 -2.37
C VAL A 83 2.19 -1.09 -3.42
N CYS A 84 1.62 0.01 -3.91
CA CYS A 84 0.62 0.01 -4.96
C CYS A 84 0.79 1.23 -5.87
N ARG A 85 0.27 1.12 -7.09
CA ARG A 85 0.32 2.20 -8.08
C ARG A 85 -0.82 2.13 -9.07
N VAL A 86 -1.21 3.27 -9.61
CA VAL A 86 -2.18 3.32 -10.70
C VAL A 86 -1.43 3.41 -12.03
N GLN A 87 -1.49 2.33 -12.81
CA GLN A 87 -0.90 2.28 -14.14
C GLN A 87 -1.79 3.01 -15.15
N LEU A 88 -1.17 3.81 -16.02
CA LEU A 88 -1.83 4.39 -17.19
C LEU A 88 -2.15 3.29 -18.21
N THR A 89 -3.44 3.07 -18.44
CA THR A 89 -3.92 2.23 -19.52
C THR A 89 -4.03 3.02 -20.82
N ARG A 90 -4.09 2.32 -21.98
CA ARG A 90 -4.35 2.97 -23.27
C ARG A 90 -5.67 3.75 -23.28
N ALA A 91 -6.70 3.26 -22.58
CA ALA A 91 -8.00 3.93 -22.47
C ALA A 91 -7.88 5.27 -21.72
N ALA A 92 -7.13 5.31 -20.62
CA ALA A 92 -6.90 6.54 -19.86
C ALA A 92 -6.16 7.62 -20.68
N ARG A 93 -5.18 7.22 -21.51
CA ARG A 93 -4.48 8.16 -22.41
C ARG A 93 -5.42 8.74 -23.48
N GLY A 94 -6.31 7.91 -24.03
CA GLY A 94 -7.28 8.32 -25.04
C GLY A 94 -8.36 9.26 -24.50
N ALA A 95 -8.76 9.09 -23.23
CA ALA A 95 -9.72 9.98 -22.57
C ALA A 95 -9.12 11.37 -22.26
N ALA A 96 -7.87 11.43 -21.81
CA ALA A 96 -7.16 12.71 -21.60
C ALA A 96 -7.00 13.51 -22.91
N ALA A 97 -6.82 12.82 -24.05
CA ALA A 97 -6.67 13.44 -25.36
C ALA A 97 -7.99 13.95 -25.98
N LYS A 98 -9.15 13.60 -25.43
CA LYS A 98 -10.48 14.06 -25.91
C LYS A 98 -11.08 15.21 -25.08
N ALA A 99 -10.41 15.63 -24.02
CA ALA A 99 -10.85 16.73 -23.17
C ALA A 99 -10.27 18.10 -23.60
N GLN A 100 -9.71 18.21 -24.80
CA GLN A 100 -9.09 19.41 -25.35
C GLN A 100 -9.75 19.83 -26.66
#